data_AF-M5ERZ8-F1
#
_entry.id   AF-M5ERZ8-F1
#
_cell.length_a   1.000
_cell.length_b   1.000
_cell.length_c   1.000
_cell.angle_alpha   90.00
_cell.angle_beta   90.00
_cell.angle_gamma   90.00
#
_symmetry.space_group_name_H-M   'P 1'
#
loop_
_entity.id
_entity.type
_entity.pdbx_description
1 polymer ?
#
loop_
_entity_poly.entity_id
_entity_poly.type
_entity_poly.pdbx_seq_one_letter_code
_entity_poly.pdbx_strand_id
1 'polypeptide(L)'
;MLVSARNGAAQLCLFEQRVEPAAGAPTHWHPVEEVLTVITGNAEMWIDEEYNGLTAGQSLLVPAFRKHGFRNVGSDTLYVYAVLASSIFEATFDGSAKRVKRWLPAA
;
A
#
# COMPACT_ATOMS: atom_id res chain seq x y z
N MET A 1 4.08 2.37 -10.51
CA MET A 1 5.10 3.10 -9.74
C MET A 1 5.22 4.47 -10.37
N LEU A 2 5.06 5.51 -9.57
CA LEU A 2 5.13 6.91 -10.02
C LEU A 2 6.40 7.59 -9.51
N VAL A 3 6.78 7.34 -8.25
CA VAL A 3 7.98 7.90 -7.60
C VAL A 3 8.73 6.79 -6.86
N SER A 4 10.05 6.71 -7.01
CA SER A 4 10.92 5.78 -6.28
C SER A 4 12.41 6.15 -6.45
N ALA A 5 13.30 5.36 -5.85
CA ALA A 5 14.74 5.50 -6.07
C ALA A 5 15.13 5.44 -7.57
N ARG A 6 14.33 4.75 -8.41
CA ARG A 6 14.60 4.65 -9.86
C ARG A 6 14.47 5.97 -10.62
N ASN A 7 13.73 6.94 -10.09
CA ASN A 7 13.55 8.24 -10.72
C ASN A 7 13.95 9.39 -9.79
N GLY A 8 14.90 9.13 -8.88
CA GLY A 8 15.58 10.15 -8.09
C GLY A 8 15.02 10.41 -6.70
N ALA A 9 13.98 9.69 -6.27
CA ALA A 9 13.47 9.85 -4.91
C ALA A 9 14.45 9.29 -3.88
N ALA A 10 14.73 10.06 -2.83
CA ALA A 10 15.65 9.66 -1.77
C ALA A 10 14.93 9.04 -0.55
N GLN A 11 13.76 9.57 -0.20
CA GLN A 11 13.09 9.27 1.07
C GLN A 11 11.72 8.64 0.95
N LEU A 12 11.03 8.81 -0.19
CA LEU A 12 9.66 8.35 -0.39
C LEU A 12 9.54 7.56 -1.70
N CYS A 13 8.61 6.63 -1.74
CA CYS A 13 8.11 6.06 -2.99
C CYS A 13 6.58 6.20 -3.02
N LEU A 14 6.06 6.38 -4.22
CA LEU A 14 4.63 6.49 -4.48
C LEU A 14 4.27 5.56 -5.63
N PHE A 15 3.22 4.78 -5.44
CA PHE A 15 2.66 3.96 -6.49
C PHE A 15 1.15 3.93 -6.41
N GLU A 16 0.58 3.56 -7.55
CA GLU A 16 -0.85 3.47 -7.73
C GLU A 16 -1.28 2.01 -7.85
N GLN A 17 -2.48 1.72 -7.37
CA GLN A 17 -3.12 0.42 -7.49
C GLN A 17 -4.52 0.62 -8.05
N ARG A 18 -4.79 0.00 -9.21
CA ARG A 18 -6.16 -0.20 -9.72
C ARG A 18 -6.57 -1.62 -9.36
N VAL A 19 -7.64 -1.74 -8.60
CA VAL A 19 -8.02 -2.99 -7.92
C VAL A 19 -9.44 -3.35 -8.30
N GLU A 20 -9.59 -4.51 -8.95
CA GLU A 20 -10.89 -5.05 -9.34
C GLU A 20 -11.78 -5.35 -8.12
N PRO A 21 -13.11 -5.39 -8.31
CA PRO A 21 -14.03 -5.79 -7.26
C PRO A 21 -13.60 -7.08 -6.56
N ALA A 22 -13.74 -7.12 -5.24
CA ALA A 22 -13.31 -8.21 -4.36
C ALA A 22 -11.80 -8.52 -4.30
N ALA A 23 -10.96 -7.89 -5.12
CA ALA A 23 -9.50 -8.02 -5.04
C ALA A 23 -8.91 -7.04 -4.02
N GLY A 24 -7.60 -7.15 -3.74
CA GLY A 24 -6.96 -6.35 -2.71
C GLY A 24 -5.48 -6.65 -2.50
N ALA A 25 -4.86 -5.91 -1.59
CA ALA A 25 -3.54 -6.27 -1.07
C ALA A 25 -3.72 -7.27 0.09
N PRO A 26 -3.10 -8.46 0.03
CA PRO A 26 -3.15 -9.41 1.15
C PRO A 26 -2.42 -8.84 2.38
N THR A 27 -2.64 -9.44 3.55
CA THR A 27 -1.98 -9.00 4.79
C THR A 27 -0.45 -9.04 4.67
N HIS A 28 0.17 -7.91 4.95
CA HIS A 28 1.62 -7.71 4.89
C HIS A 28 2.07 -6.61 5.86
N TRP A 29 3.38 -6.38 5.93
CA TRP A 29 3.95 -5.28 6.69
C TRP A 29 5.20 -4.69 6.02
N HIS A 30 5.51 -3.45 6.38
CA HIS A 30 6.68 -2.67 5.93
C HIS A 30 7.50 -2.23 7.15
N PRO A 31 8.83 -2.05 7.03
CA PRO A 31 9.66 -1.52 8.12
C PRO A 31 9.54 0.01 8.30
N VAL A 32 8.67 0.66 7.52
CA VAL A 32 8.45 2.11 7.48
C VAL A 32 6.96 2.39 7.47
N GLU A 33 6.57 3.64 7.76
CA GLU A 33 5.18 4.07 7.65
C GLU A 33 4.70 4.05 6.20
N GLU A 34 3.39 3.78 6.03
CA GLU A 34 2.68 3.89 4.76
C GLU A 34 1.44 4.79 4.92
N VAL A 35 1.18 5.63 3.92
CA VAL A 35 -0.10 6.30 3.75
C VAL A 35 -0.82 5.68 2.55
N LEU A 36 -2.02 5.16 2.79
CA LEU A 36 -2.95 4.70 1.77
C LEU A 36 -4.04 5.74 1.58
N THR A 37 -4.22 6.23 0.36
CA THR A 37 -5.28 7.19 0.01
C THR A 37 -6.19 6.60 -1.05
N VAL A 38 -7.49 6.55 -0.77
CA VAL A 38 -8.50 6.16 -1.78
C VAL A 38 -8.77 7.35 -2.68
N ILE A 39 -8.52 7.19 -3.98
CA ILE A 39 -8.77 8.21 -4.99
C ILE A 39 -10.19 8.06 -5.55
N THR A 40 -10.60 6.83 -5.87
CA THR A 40 -11.97 6.49 -6.29
C THR A 40 -12.34 5.08 -5.80
N GLY A 41 -13.63 4.83 -5.59
CA GLY A 41 -14.14 3.52 -5.15
C GLY A 41 -14.29 3.41 -3.63
N ASN A 42 -14.52 2.18 -3.16
CA ASN A 42 -14.76 1.86 -1.75
C ASN A 42 -13.84 0.72 -1.30
N ALA A 43 -13.04 0.97 -0.27
CA ALA A 43 -12.11 0.00 0.30
C ALA A 43 -12.51 -0.36 1.73
N GLU A 44 -12.35 -1.62 2.09
CA GLU A 44 -12.17 -2.01 3.49
C GLU A 44 -10.68 -2.21 3.70
N MET A 45 -10.10 -1.47 4.63
CA MET A 45 -8.68 -1.54 5.01
C MET A 45 -8.56 -2.03 6.44
N TRP A 46 -7.51 -2.79 6.74
CA TRP A 46 -7.26 -3.23 8.10
C TRP A 46 -5.84 -2.95 8.56
N ILE A 47 -5.68 -2.72 9.85
CA ILE A 47 -4.41 -2.68 10.56
C ILE A 47 -4.57 -3.59 11.80
N ASP A 48 -3.80 -4.67 11.83
CA ASP A 48 -3.97 -5.80 12.73
C ASP A 48 -5.43 -6.29 12.77
N GLU A 49 -6.12 -6.22 13.91
CA GLU A 49 -7.52 -6.65 14.06
C GLU A 49 -8.56 -5.55 13.80
N GLU A 50 -8.14 -4.32 13.49
CA GLU A 50 -9.03 -3.20 13.28
C GLU A 50 -9.33 -2.98 11.79
N TYR A 51 -10.62 -2.86 11.44
CA TYR A 51 -11.11 -2.69 10.07
C TYR A 51 -11.79 -1.33 9.90
N ASN A 52 -11.49 -0.65 8.81
CA ASN A 52 -12.00 0.67 8.47
C ASN A 52 -12.49 0.71 7.03
N GLY A 53 -13.70 1.20 6.82
CA GLY A 53 -14.22 1.52 5.48
C GLY A 53 -13.73 2.89 5.03
N LEU A 54 -13.07 2.95 3.88
CA LEU A 54 -12.57 4.18 3.27
C LEU A 54 -13.17 4.38 1.88
N THR A 55 -13.48 5.64 1.60
CA THR A 55 -14.05 6.14 0.33
C THR A 55 -13.16 7.24 -0.26
N ALA A 56 -13.50 7.70 -1.46
CA ALA A 56 -12.71 8.70 -2.19
C ALA A 56 -12.34 9.94 -1.35
N GLY A 57 -11.07 10.32 -1.38
CA GLY A 57 -10.48 11.44 -0.64
C GLY A 57 -10.03 11.09 0.78
N GLN A 58 -10.37 9.92 1.31
CA GLN A 58 -9.95 9.50 2.65
C GLN A 58 -8.60 8.78 2.62
N SER A 59 -7.84 8.92 3.71
CA SER A 59 -6.53 8.31 3.87
C SER A 59 -6.41 7.57 5.20
N LEU A 60 -5.57 6.54 5.21
CA LEU A 60 -5.18 5.76 6.38
C LEU A 60 -3.66 5.83 6.54
N LEU A 61 -3.19 6.15 7.74
CA LEU A 61 -1.79 6.01 8.13
C LEU A 61 -1.58 4.63 8.74
N VAL A 62 -0.63 3.88 8.18
CA VAL A 62 -0.17 2.60 8.69
C VAL A 62 1.19 2.80 9.36
N PRO A 63 1.31 2.60 10.68
CA PRO A 63 2.60 2.66 11.36
C PRO A 63 3.55 1.56 10.90
N ALA A 64 4.86 1.82 10.99
CA ALA A 64 5.88 0.82 10.69
C ALA A 64 5.67 -0.49 11.46
N PHE A 65 5.96 -1.62 10.80
CA PHE A 65 5.85 -3.00 11.30
C PHE A 65 4.43 -3.48 11.65
N ARG A 66 3.39 -2.66 11.43
CA ARG A 66 2.00 -3.11 11.62
C ARG A 66 1.54 -3.94 10.44
N LYS A 67 0.81 -5.03 10.72
CA LYS A 67 0.23 -5.85 9.67
C LYS A 67 -0.99 -5.14 9.12
N HIS A 68 -1.10 -5.07 7.80
CA HIS A 68 -2.21 -4.37 7.16
C HIS A 68 -2.48 -4.95 5.80
N GLY A 69 -3.62 -4.57 5.25
CA GLY A 69 -4.05 -4.91 3.91
C GLY A 69 -5.33 -4.18 3.59
N PHE A 70 -5.84 -4.41 2.39
CA PHE A 70 -7.11 -3.84 2.00
C PHE A 70 -7.80 -4.68 0.94
N ARG A 71 -9.10 -4.50 0.81
CA ARG A 71 -9.94 -5.11 -0.20
C ARG A 71 -10.87 -4.08 -0.83
N ASN A 72 -11.05 -4.17 -2.14
CA ASN A 72 -12.13 -3.47 -2.83
C ASN A 72 -13.47 -4.15 -2.49
N VAL A 73 -14.33 -3.44 -1.78
CA VAL A 73 -15.67 -3.89 -1.37
C VAL A 73 -16.78 -3.30 -2.24
N GLY A 74 -16.43 -2.44 -3.20
CA GLY A 74 -17.35 -1.88 -4.18
C GLY A 74 -17.57 -2.77 -5.41
N SER A 75 -18.47 -2.32 -6.28
CA SER A 75 -18.76 -2.94 -7.59
C SER A 75 -17.89 -2.42 -8.73
N ASP A 76 -17.24 -1.26 -8.54
CA ASP A 76 -16.38 -0.62 -9.53
C ASP A 76 -14.89 -0.79 -9.17
N THR A 77 -13.99 -0.47 -10.10
CA THR A 77 -12.54 -0.45 -9.84
C THR A 77 -12.19 0.54 -8.73
N LEU A 78 -11.52 0.04 -7.69
CA LEU A 78 -10.91 0.85 -6.64
C LEU A 78 -9.57 1.41 -7.13
N TYR A 79 -9.32 2.69 -6.87
CA TYR A 79 -8.05 3.35 -7.18
C TYR A 79 -7.42 3.91 -5.91
N VAL A 80 -6.22 3.44 -5.59
CA VAL A 80 -5.49 3.78 -4.36
C VAL A 80 -4.10 4.31 -4.69
N TYR A 81 -3.67 5.34 -3.96
CA TYR A 81 -2.25 5.71 -3.85
C TYR A 81 -1.67 5.17 -2.55
N ALA A 82 -0.48 4.59 -2.67
CA ALA A 82 0.33 4.12 -1.57
C ALA A 82 1.63 4.91 -1.55
N VAL A 83 1.94 5.52 -0.41
CA VAL A 83 3.17 6.28 -0.17
C VAL A 83 3.89 5.68 1.02
N LEU A 84 5.12 5.22 0.83
CA LEU A 84 5.93 4.71 1.93
C LEU A 84 7.05 5.69 2.28
N ALA A 85 7.40 5.75 3.56
CA ALA A 85 8.56 6.48 4.08
C ALA A 85 9.91 5.81 3.73
N SER A 86 10.03 5.33 2.50
CA SER A 86 11.24 4.78 1.89
C SER A 86 11.18 4.98 0.38
N SER A 87 12.31 5.30 -0.26
CA SER A 87 12.42 5.36 -1.73
C SER A 87 12.39 4.00 -2.43
N ILE A 88 12.48 2.91 -1.66
CA ILE A 88 12.43 1.52 -2.12
C ILE A 88 11.22 0.87 -1.45
N PHE A 89 10.40 0.18 -2.25
CA PHE A 89 9.32 -0.63 -1.69
C PHE A 89 9.90 -1.91 -1.08
N GLU A 90 9.55 -2.18 0.17
CA GLU A 90 9.98 -3.36 0.91
C GLU A 90 8.81 -3.91 1.72
N ALA A 91 8.36 -5.13 1.41
CA ALA A 91 7.22 -5.77 2.09
C ALA A 91 7.52 -7.21 2.50
N THR A 92 6.92 -7.63 3.61
CA THR A 92 6.85 -9.04 4.01
C THR A 92 5.39 -9.45 4.10
N PHE A 93 5.01 -10.52 3.39
CA PHE A 93 3.64 -11.02 3.34
C PHE A 93 3.42 -12.15 4.33
N ASP A 94 2.23 -12.23 4.91
CA ASP A 94 1.89 -13.32 5.82
C ASP A 94 2.03 -14.69 5.13
N GLY A 95 2.60 -15.65 5.84
CA GLY A 95 2.94 -16.98 5.30
C GLY A 95 4.22 -17.04 4.47
N SER A 96 4.95 -15.93 4.30
CA SER A 96 6.24 -15.88 3.60
C SER A 96 7.36 -15.34 4.48
N ALA A 97 8.43 -16.12 4.64
CA ALA A 97 9.68 -15.63 5.25
C ALA A 97 10.50 -14.73 4.29
N LYS A 98 10.13 -14.68 3.00
CA LYS A 98 10.83 -13.88 1.99
C LYS A 98 10.32 -12.45 2.00
N ARG A 99 11.26 -11.52 2.07
CA ARG A 99 11.03 -10.09 1.93
C ARG A 99 11.10 -9.69 0.46
N VAL A 100 10.08 -9.00 -0.03
CA VAL A 100 9.99 -8.51 -1.40
C VAL A 100 10.52 -7.09 -1.44
N LYS A 101 11.53 -6.83 -2.28
CA LYS A 101 12.02 -5.47 -2.57
C LYS A 101 11.76 -5.10 -4.01
N ARG A 102 11.32 -3.87 -4.27
CA ARG A 102 11.08 -3.33 -5.62
C ARG A 102 11.64 -1.92 -5.74
N TRP A 103 11.91 -1.52 -6.99
CA TRP A 103 12.39 -0.18 -7.35
C TRP A 103 13.74 0.20 -6.72
N LEU A 104 14.65 -0.77 -6.65
CA LEU A 104 16.05 -0.51 -6.35
C LEU A 104 16.64 0.50 -7.36
N PRO A 105 17.59 1.35 -6.93
CA PRO A 105 18.37 2.21 -7.84
C PRO A 105 18.94 1.42 -9.01
N ALA A 106 19.14 2.09 -10.15
CA ALA A 106 19.98 1.52 -11.19
C ALA A 106 21.41 1.36 -10.65
N ALA A 107 22.09 0.28 -11.05
CA ALA A 107 23.50 0.08 -10.78
C ALA A 107 24.35 1.06 -11.58
#